data_AF-A0A966WT69-F1
#
_entry.id   AF-A0A966WT69-F1
#
_cell.length_a   1.000
_cell.length_b   1.000
_cell.length_c   1.000
_cell.angle_alpha   90.00
_cell.angle_beta   90.00
_cell.angle_gamma   90.00
#
_symmetry.space_group_name_H-M   'P 1'
#
loop_
_entity.id
_entity.type
_entity.pdbx_description
1 polymer ?
#
loop_
_entity_poly.entity_id
_entity_poly.type
_entity_poly.pdbx_seq_one_letter_code
_entity_poly.pdbx_strand_id
1 'polypeptide(L)'
;DDRSAMAAAATKAGVTIPVLQDSAQLVARSYGASASGEAVVLEAESLTTVYRGAIEDAVEVAVGAPIRQAYLADALTRFNAGSRPAVEYARPQGQPWRHQDSGVASYRNEIAPLLQAKCVTCHRPGEIGSWAITNHATVLAKSATIRANVLEGLMPPWHADPAHGKFENDFSLTPQQQARLVAWLDAGAPREAGVDPLETVPPAAGLWPMGKPDVTLKIATQKIQALGQMPYAYVMVTNTLKTNAWLRAAAIRPGNRAVVHHALIFYIKPGSIFQMLLDFQAIQGGLNGYYAGYVPGMDQREYPAKTAKFLPAGGTFVFQMHYTPNGTATTDATEMGLYLSSTPPSMELK
;
A
#
# COMPACT_ATOMS: atom_id res chain seq x y z
N ASP A 1 -7.17 -15.03 -17.46
CA ASP A 1 -8.44 -15.21 -16.74
C ASP A 1 -8.70 -14.03 -15.81
N ASP A 2 -9.94 -13.54 -15.79
CA ASP A 2 -10.40 -12.54 -14.83
C ASP A 2 -11.21 -13.20 -13.70
N ARG A 3 -11.48 -12.45 -12.63
CA ARG A 3 -12.17 -12.97 -11.45
C ARG A 3 -13.62 -13.37 -11.73
N SER A 4 -14.27 -12.76 -12.73
CA SER A 4 -15.65 -13.09 -13.08
C SER A 4 -15.73 -14.47 -13.72
N ALA A 5 -14.84 -14.76 -14.66
CA ALA A 5 -14.72 -16.07 -15.28
C ALA A 5 -14.37 -17.16 -14.25
N MET A 6 -13.44 -16.87 -13.32
CA MET A 6 -13.09 -17.78 -12.24
C MET A 6 -14.28 -18.08 -11.31
N ALA A 7 -15.04 -17.05 -10.91
CA ALA A 7 -16.22 -17.21 -10.06
C ALA A 7 -17.30 -18.06 -10.77
N ALA A 8 -17.57 -17.79 -12.05
CA ALA A 8 -18.52 -18.57 -12.83
C ALA A 8 -18.11 -20.05 -12.96
N ALA A 9 -16.83 -20.31 -13.20
CA ALA A 9 -16.29 -21.67 -13.25
C ALA A 9 -16.41 -22.38 -11.90
N ALA A 10 -16.06 -21.71 -10.80
CA ALA A 10 -16.18 -22.23 -9.44
C ALA A 10 -17.64 -22.57 -9.07
N THR A 11 -18.59 -21.69 -9.40
CA THR A 11 -20.03 -21.95 -9.20
C THR A 11 -20.50 -23.16 -10.02
N LYS A 12 -20.11 -23.24 -11.30
CA LYS A 12 -20.45 -24.38 -12.16
C LYS A 12 -19.88 -25.70 -11.63
N ALA A 13 -18.70 -25.66 -11.02
CA ALA A 13 -18.04 -26.81 -10.41
C ALA A 13 -18.53 -27.13 -8.99
N GLY A 14 -19.45 -26.34 -8.41
CA GLY A 14 -19.95 -26.55 -7.06
C GLY A 14 -18.92 -26.27 -5.96
N VAL A 15 -17.89 -25.46 -6.23
CA VAL A 15 -16.87 -25.08 -5.25
C VAL A 15 -17.49 -24.14 -4.21
N THR A 16 -17.47 -24.54 -2.94
CA THR A 16 -18.08 -23.80 -1.82
C THR A 16 -17.08 -23.00 -0.98
N ILE A 17 -15.79 -23.15 -1.24
CA ILE A 17 -14.71 -22.42 -0.55
C ILE A 17 -14.35 -21.13 -1.29
N PRO A 18 -13.79 -20.12 -0.60
CA PRO A 18 -13.28 -18.92 -1.24
C PRO A 18 -12.22 -19.25 -2.30
N VAL A 19 -12.35 -18.65 -3.48
CA VAL A 19 -11.36 -18.76 -4.57
C VAL A 19 -10.62 -17.42 -4.70
N LEU A 20 -9.31 -17.45 -4.47
CA LEU A 20 -8.44 -16.28 -4.60
C LEU A 20 -7.65 -16.36 -5.91
N GLN A 21 -7.40 -15.21 -6.53
CA GLN A 21 -6.64 -15.12 -7.77
C GLN A 21 -5.17 -14.76 -7.50
N ASP A 22 -4.25 -15.66 -7.82
CA ASP A 22 -2.80 -15.41 -7.78
C ASP A 22 -2.31 -14.78 -9.09
N SER A 23 -2.71 -13.53 -9.34
CA SER A 23 -2.44 -12.84 -10.61
C SER A 23 -0.95 -12.65 -10.93
N ALA A 24 -0.09 -12.60 -9.89
CA ALA A 24 1.36 -12.47 -10.01
C ALA A 24 2.09 -13.83 -9.94
N GLN A 25 1.35 -14.93 -9.76
CA GLN A 25 1.87 -16.29 -9.55
C GLN A 25 2.84 -16.41 -8.36
N LEU A 26 2.72 -15.54 -7.36
CA LEU A 26 3.65 -15.49 -6.23
C LEU A 26 3.40 -16.61 -5.22
N VAL A 27 2.14 -16.97 -4.98
CA VAL A 27 1.77 -18.08 -4.11
C VAL A 27 2.20 -19.38 -4.77
N ALA A 28 1.85 -19.53 -6.05
CA ALA A 28 2.17 -20.74 -6.79
C ALA A 28 3.69 -20.95 -6.90
N ARG A 29 4.48 -19.87 -7.10
CA ARG A 29 5.96 -19.92 -7.06
C ARG A 29 6.50 -20.26 -5.68
N SER A 30 5.99 -19.62 -4.63
CA SER A 30 6.50 -19.81 -3.25
C SER A 30 6.34 -21.26 -2.77
N TYR A 31 5.32 -21.97 -3.24
CA TYR A 31 5.10 -23.39 -2.93
C TYR A 31 5.50 -24.35 -4.07
N GLY A 32 6.07 -23.81 -5.15
CA GLY A 32 6.58 -24.59 -6.28
C GLY A 32 5.52 -25.33 -7.09
N ALA A 33 4.25 -24.90 -7.05
CA ALA A 33 3.16 -25.51 -7.79
C ALA A 33 3.44 -25.46 -9.30
N SER A 34 3.17 -26.55 -10.00
CA SER A 34 3.66 -26.77 -11.38
C SER A 34 2.69 -27.52 -12.30
N ALA A 35 1.57 -28.03 -11.76
CA ALA A 35 0.55 -28.73 -12.55
C ALA A 35 -0.88 -28.36 -12.10
N SER A 36 -1.87 -28.58 -12.96
CA SER A 36 -3.28 -28.51 -12.57
C SER A 36 -3.62 -29.61 -11.57
N GLY A 37 -4.58 -29.36 -10.68
CA GLY A 37 -5.01 -30.35 -9.68
C GLY A 37 -3.96 -30.67 -8.60
N GLU A 38 -2.92 -29.85 -8.47
CA GLU A 38 -1.95 -29.93 -7.38
C GLU A 38 -2.48 -29.20 -6.14
N ALA A 39 -2.39 -29.85 -4.99
CA ALA A 39 -2.73 -29.29 -3.68
C ALA A 39 -1.46 -29.11 -2.84
N VAL A 40 -1.46 -28.04 -2.04
CA VAL A 40 -0.45 -27.77 -1.02
C VAL A 40 -1.19 -27.53 0.30
N VAL A 41 -0.86 -28.28 1.33
CA VAL A 41 -1.43 -28.13 2.67
C VAL A 41 -0.36 -27.54 3.58
N LEU A 42 -0.71 -26.46 4.26
CA LEU A 42 0.15 -25.77 5.20
C LEU A 42 -0.41 -25.93 6.61
N GLU A 43 0.47 -26.11 7.58
CA GLU A 43 0.12 -25.94 8.98
C GLU A 43 -0.02 -24.44 9.27
N ALA A 44 -1.12 -24.04 9.90
CA ALA A 44 -1.52 -22.63 9.95
C ALA A 44 -0.60 -21.74 10.80
N GLU A 45 0.00 -22.27 11.87
CA GLU A 45 0.85 -21.49 12.79
C GLU A 45 2.28 -21.31 12.26
N SER A 46 2.87 -22.39 11.73
CA SER A 46 4.25 -22.43 11.25
C SER A 46 4.39 -22.17 9.75
N LEU A 47 3.28 -22.23 9.01
CA LEU A 47 3.24 -22.19 7.54
C LEU A 47 4.11 -23.27 6.88
N THR A 48 4.40 -24.36 7.60
CA THR A 48 5.17 -25.48 7.05
C THR A 48 4.30 -26.36 6.19
N THR A 49 4.86 -26.87 5.09
CA THR A 49 4.14 -27.77 4.20
C THR A 49 3.96 -29.14 4.85
N VAL A 50 2.71 -29.55 5.04
CA VAL A 50 2.30 -30.84 5.58
C VAL A 50 2.11 -31.87 4.46
N TYR A 51 1.57 -31.42 3.33
CA TYR A 51 1.32 -32.25 2.16
C TYR A 51 1.47 -31.43 0.89
N ARG A 52 2.00 -32.06 -0.16
CA ARG A 52 2.02 -31.47 -1.50
C ARG A 52 1.80 -32.54 -2.56
N GLY A 53 0.89 -32.33 -3.49
CA GLY A 53 0.77 -33.27 -4.60
C GLY A 53 -0.60 -33.36 -5.24
N ALA A 54 -0.86 -34.48 -5.91
CA ALA A 54 -2.15 -34.80 -6.47
C ALA A 54 -3.26 -34.77 -5.42
N ILE A 55 -4.47 -34.34 -5.77
CA ILE A 55 -5.62 -34.46 -4.87
C ILE A 55 -5.98 -35.94 -4.66
N GLU A 56 -5.93 -36.72 -5.73
CA GLU A 56 -6.31 -38.12 -5.82
C GLU A 56 -5.54 -38.82 -6.96
N ASP A 57 -5.65 -40.15 -7.06
CA ASP A 57 -5.00 -40.95 -8.11
C ASP A 57 -5.73 -40.97 -9.46
N ALA A 58 -6.83 -40.21 -9.58
CA ALA A 58 -7.51 -39.99 -10.85
C ALA A 58 -6.75 -38.99 -11.73
N VAL A 59 -6.69 -39.27 -13.04
CA VAL A 59 -6.10 -38.39 -14.04
C VAL A 59 -7.22 -37.54 -14.66
N GLU A 60 -6.97 -36.25 -14.90
CA GLU A 60 -7.92 -35.28 -15.46
C GLU A 60 -8.55 -35.74 -16.81
N VAL A 61 -7.88 -36.64 -17.53
CA VAL A 61 -8.31 -37.22 -18.82
C VAL A 61 -9.18 -38.49 -18.66
N ALA A 62 -9.23 -39.08 -17.47
CA ALA A 62 -9.91 -40.35 -17.17
C ALA A 62 -11.19 -40.14 -16.34
N VAL A 63 -12.11 -39.31 -16.86
CA VAL A 63 -13.41 -39.05 -16.23
C VAL A 63 -14.17 -40.36 -16.00
N GLY A 64 -14.44 -40.71 -14.75
CA GLY A 64 -15.20 -41.92 -14.35
C GLY A 64 -14.38 -43.12 -13.87
N ALA A 65 -13.05 -43.03 -13.80
CA ALA A 65 -12.24 -44.04 -13.11
C ALA A 65 -12.50 -44.01 -11.58
N PRO A 66 -12.55 -45.17 -10.90
CA PRO A 66 -12.71 -45.18 -9.44
C PRO A 66 -11.46 -44.61 -8.77
N ILE A 67 -11.65 -43.67 -7.85
CA ILE A 67 -10.60 -43.15 -6.96
C ILE A 67 -10.15 -44.31 -6.07
N ARG A 68 -8.87 -44.68 -6.12
CA ARG A 68 -8.29 -45.71 -5.22
C ARG A 68 -7.47 -45.09 -4.12
N GLN A 69 -6.95 -43.87 -4.32
CA GLN A 69 -6.18 -43.13 -3.32
C GLN A 69 -6.59 -41.66 -3.30
N ALA A 70 -7.15 -41.23 -2.17
CA ALA A 70 -7.58 -39.85 -1.93
C ALA A 70 -6.51 -39.10 -1.13
N TYR A 71 -5.33 -38.89 -1.73
CA TYR A 71 -4.14 -38.40 -1.04
C TYR A 71 -4.38 -37.16 -0.17
N LEU A 72 -5.07 -36.14 -0.70
CA LEU A 72 -5.34 -34.90 0.04
C LEU A 72 -6.28 -35.15 1.23
N ALA A 73 -7.34 -35.93 1.03
CA ALA A 73 -8.30 -36.23 2.08
C ALA A 73 -7.66 -37.05 3.21
N ASP A 74 -6.81 -38.02 2.86
CA ASP A 74 -6.05 -38.82 3.83
C ASP A 74 -5.04 -37.98 4.59
N ALA A 75 -4.32 -37.08 3.91
CA ALA A 75 -3.38 -36.15 4.53
C ALA A 75 -4.08 -35.24 5.54
N LEU A 76 -5.20 -34.63 5.16
CA LEU A 76 -5.99 -33.76 6.05
C LEU A 76 -6.59 -34.54 7.24
N THR A 77 -7.12 -35.73 7.00
CA THR A 77 -7.67 -36.60 8.05
C THR A 77 -6.62 -36.93 9.11
N ARG A 78 -5.43 -37.35 8.67
CA ARG A 78 -4.34 -37.71 9.58
C ARG A 78 -3.80 -36.49 10.31
N PHE A 79 -3.61 -35.38 9.60
CA PHE A 79 -3.14 -34.13 10.19
C PHE A 79 -4.08 -33.63 11.28
N ASN A 80 -5.39 -33.63 11.03
CA ASN A 80 -6.40 -33.25 12.03
C ASN A 80 -6.49 -34.22 13.21
N ALA A 81 -6.09 -35.49 13.02
CA ALA A 81 -5.95 -36.47 14.09
C ALA A 81 -4.60 -36.37 14.85
N GLY A 82 -3.81 -35.32 14.62
CA GLY A 82 -2.50 -35.11 15.26
C GLY A 82 -1.38 -36.00 14.74
N SER A 83 -1.57 -36.62 13.57
CA SER A 83 -0.61 -37.54 12.95
C SER A 83 -0.09 -37.00 11.63
N ARG A 84 1.17 -37.34 11.27
CA ARG A 84 1.69 -37.00 9.94
C ARG A 84 0.96 -37.77 8.83
N PRO A 85 0.78 -37.18 7.64
CA PRO A 85 0.31 -37.89 6.46
C PRO A 85 1.16 -39.14 6.18
N ALA A 86 0.52 -40.22 5.71
CA ALA A 86 1.27 -41.41 5.27
C ALA A 86 2.04 -41.14 3.98
N VAL A 87 1.48 -40.26 3.13
CA VAL A 87 2.08 -39.76 1.91
C VAL A 87 2.16 -38.25 2.06
N GLU A 88 3.36 -37.71 2.24
CA GLU A 88 3.61 -36.26 2.31
C GLU A 88 3.76 -35.64 0.90
N TYR A 89 4.08 -36.48 -0.10
CA TYR A 89 4.16 -36.08 -1.50
C TYR A 89 3.55 -37.10 -2.46
N ALA A 90 2.65 -36.65 -3.33
CA ALA A 90 2.13 -37.44 -4.45
C ALA A 90 2.33 -36.69 -5.77
N ARG A 91 2.87 -37.35 -6.80
CA ARG A 91 3.12 -36.69 -8.09
C ARG A 91 1.80 -36.18 -8.70
N PRO A 92 1.68 -34.87 -9.01
CA PRO A 92 0.50 -34.33 -9.69
C PRO A 92 0.25 -35.02 -11.04
N GLN A 93 -1.02 -35.30 -11.34
CA GLN A 93 -1.45 -35.98 -12.57
C GLN A 93 -2.08 -35.03 -13.60
N GLY A 94 -2.27 -33.75 -13.24
CA GLY A 94 -2.82 -32.75 -14.15
C GLY A 94 -1.81 -32.25 -15.19
N GLN A 95 -2.28 -31.37 -16.06
CA GLN A 95 -1.44 -30.74 -17.08
C GLN A 95 -0.34 -29.89 -16.44
N PRO A 96 0.94 -30.08 -16.83
CA PRO A 96 2.01 -29.22 -16.37
C PRO A 96 1.83 -27.82 -16.95
N TRP A 97 2.05 -26.81 -16.12
CA TRP A 97 2.07 -25.41 -16.54
C TRP A 97 3.40 -24.78 -16.12
N ARG A 98 3.79 -23.71 -16.82
CA ARG A 98 5.01 -22.97 -16.50
C ARG A 98 4.64 -21.63 -15.91
N HIS A 99 5.38 -21.23 -14.89
CA HIS A 99 5.31 -19.85 -14.45
C HIS A 99 5.69 -18.92 -15.60
N GLN A 100 5.13 -17.71 -15.61
CA GLN A 100 5.55 -16.66 -16.52
C GLN A 100 6.95 -16.16 -16.09
N ASP A 101 7.99 -16.89 -16.50
CA ASP A 101 9.38 -16.52 -16.25
C ASP A 101 9.85 -15.52 -17.29
N SER A 102 10.24 -14.33 -16.81
CA SER A 102 10.92 -13.31 -17.61
C SER A 102 12.44 -13.36 -17.47
N GLY A 103 12.98 -14.40 -16.83
CA GLY A 103 14.36 -14.47 -16.38
C GLY A 103 14.60 -13.70 -15.08
N VAL A 104 15.86 -13.66 -14.63
CA VAL A 104 16.27 -12.81 -13.51
C VAL A 104 16.45 -11.39 -14.05
N ALA A 105 15.63 -10.47 -13.54
CA ALA A 105 15.64 -9.09 -14.00
C ALA A 105 16.96 -8.38 -13.73
N SER A 106 17.31 -7.44 -14.61
CA SER A 106 18.46 -6.58 -14.43
C SER A 106 18.26 -5.65 -13.23
N TYR A 107 19.22 -5.62 -12.31
CA TYR A 107 19.15 -4.68 -11.19
C TYR A 107 19.15 -3.24 -11.69
N ARG A 108 20.11 -2.90 -12.56
CA ARG A 108 20.25 -1.54 -13.09
C ARG A 108 19.06 -1.10 -13.94
N ASN A 109 18.60 -1.95 -14.85
CA ASN A 109 17.68 -1.52 -15.91
C ASN A 109 16.20 -1.75 -15.57
N GLU A 110 15.89 -2.64 -14.63
CA GLU A 110 14.50 -3.03 -14.35
C GLU A 110 14.12 -2.86 -12.88
N ILE A 111 14.97 -3.31 -11.95
CA ILE A 111 14.65 -3.29 -10.52
C ILE A 111 14.88 -1.91 -9.90
N ALA A 112 16.03 -1.29 -10.11
CA ALA A 112 16.31 0.02 -9.53
C ALA A 112 15.30 1.08 -9.98
N PRO A 113 14.92 1.19 -11.28
CA PRO A 113 13.85 2.09 -11.71
C PRO A 113 12.49 1.77 -11.07
N LEU A 114 12.17 0.48 -10.88
CA LEU A 114 10.95 0.07 -10.18
C LEU A 114 10.94 0.53 -8.72
N LEU A 115 12.04 0.30 -7.99
CA LEU A 115 12.18 0.74 -6.60
C LEU A 115 12.13 2.27 -6.50
N GLN A 116 12.77 2.99 -7.42
CA GLN A 116 12.68 4.45 -7.48
C GLN A 116 11.24 4.94 -7.65
N ALA A 117 10.51 4.33 -8.58
CA ALA A 117 9.14 4.71 -8.89
C ALA A 117 8.13 4.32 -7.82
N LYS A 118 8.34 3.21 -7.10
CA LYS A 118 7.32 2.58 -6.22
C LYS A 118 7.68 2.52 -4.75
N CYS A 119 8.93 2.79 -4.38
CA CYS A 119 9.39 2.62 -2.99
C CYS A 119 10.12 3.87 -2.47
N VAL A 120 10.97 4.50 -3.29
CA VAL A 120 11.88 5.56 -2.82
C VAL A 120 11.16 6.84 -2.41
N THR A 121 9.93 7.09 -2.87
CA THR A 121 9.11 8.22 -2.37
C THR A 121 8.97 8.18 -0.85
N CYS A 122 8.72 7.01 -0.26
CA CYS A 122 8.60 6.84 1.19
C CYS A 122 9.92 6.39 1.85
N HIS A 123 10.76 5.65 1.12
CA HIS A 123 11.99 5.05 1.63
C HIS A 123 13.26 5.81 1.24
N ARG A 124 13.22 7.14 1.11
CA ARG A 124 14.45 7.95 1.00
C ARG A 124 14.83 8.54 2.36
N PRO A 125 16.08 8.99 2.55
CA PRO A 125 16.48 9.63 3.80
C PRO A 125 15.57 10.83 4.14
N GLY A 126 15.08 10.88 5.38
CA GLY A 126 14.22 11.97 5.87
C GLY A 126 12.72 11.82 5.59
N GLU A 127 12.31 10.79 4.83
CA GLU A 127 10.90 10.43 4.66
C GLU A 127 10.47 9.38 5.69
N ILE A 128 9.19 8.97 5.67
CA ILE A 128 8.61 8.15 6.75
C ILE A 128 9.16 6.72 6.84
N GLY A 129 9.76 6.20 5.77
CA GLY A 129 10.26 4.83 5.73
C GLY A 129 11.21 4.57 6.90
N SER A 130 10.99 3.48 7.63
CA SER A 130 11.81 3.12 8.81
C SER A 130 13.29 2.89 8.48
N TRP A 131 13.62 2.78 7.20
CA TRP A 131 14.96 2.72 6.65
C TRP A 131 14.94 3.30 5.23
N ALA A 132 16.12 3.76 4.77
CA ALA A 132 16.28 4.38 3.48
C ALA A 132 16.90 3.42 2.45
N ILE A 133 16.33 3.39 1.26
CA ILE A 133 16.88 2.83 0.03
C ILE A 133 17.87 3.85 -0.52
N THR A 134 19.16 3.64 -0.30
CA THR A 134 20.23 4.55 -0.75
C THR A 134 21.17 3.92 -1.76
N ASN A 135 21.23 2.58 -1.82
CA ASN A 135 22.04 1.79 -2.73
C ASN A 135 21.57 0.32 -2.73
N HIS A 136 22.12 -0.49 -3.63
CA HIS A 136 21.89 -1.92 -3.72
C HIS A 136 22.15 -2.66 -2.40
N ALA A 137 23.21 -2.31 -1.67
CA ALA A 137 23.56 -2.99 -0.42
C ALA A 137 22.47 -2.84 0.65
N THR A 138 21.84 -1.66 0.74
CA THR A 138 20.67 -1.46 1.63
C THR A 138 19.47 -2.30 1.22
N VAL A 139 19.21 -2.43 -0.08
CA VAL A 139 18.13 -3.28 -0.61
C VAL A 139 18.42 -4.75 -0.33
N LEU A 140 19.66 -5.21 -0.56
CA LEU A 140 20.10 -6.58 -0.31
C LEU A 140 19.94 -6.94 1.19
N ALA A 141 20.36 -6.06 2.09
CA ALA A 141 20.22 -6.24 3.54
C ALA A 141 18.76 -6.32 4.01
N LYS A 142 17.82 -5.78 3.21
CA LYS A 142 16.38 -5.78 3.49
C LYS A 142 15.58 -6.71 2.57
N SER A 143 16.25 -7.52 1.75
CA SER A 143 15.65 -8.34 0.70
C SER A 143 14.51 -9.22 1.21
N ALA A 144 14.72 -9.93 2.32
CA ALA A 144 13.70 -10.78 2.95
C ALA A 144 12.47 -9.97 3.42
N THR A 145 12.68 -8.79 4.02
CA THR A 145 11.58 -7.91 4.46
C THR A 145 10.81 -7.32 3.28
N ILE A 146 11.52 -6.88 2.23
CA ILE A 146 10.89 -6.37 1.00
C ILE A 146 10.03 -7.48 0.39
N ARG A 147 10.59 -8.69 0.26
CA ARG A 147 9.89 -9.85 -0.27
C ARG A 147 8.61 -10.15 0.52
N ALA A 148 8.70 -10.25 1.85
CA ALA A 148 7.55 -10.53 2.70
C ALA A 148 6.45 -9.47 2.54
N ASN A 149 6.81 -8.18 2.61
CA ASN A 149 5.84 -7.10 2.48
C ASN A 149 5.15 -7.03 1.10
N VAL A 150 5.85 -7.41 0.03
CA VAL A 150 5.26 -7.50 -1.32
C VAL A 150 4.31 -8.69 -1.40
N LEU A 151 4.68 -9.85 -0.82
CA LEU A 151 3.83 -11.04 -0.79
C LEU A 151 2.54 -10.83 0.01
N GLU A 152 2.63 -10.11 1.13
CA GLU A 152 1.48 -9.78 1.98
C GLU A 152 0.65 -8.59 1.45
N GLY A 153 1.10 -7.93 0.37
CA GLY A 153 0.44 -6.75 -0.19
C GLY A 153 0.53 -5.51 0.71
N LEU A 154 1.44 -5.49 1.69
CA LEU A 154 1.66 -4.36 2.59
C LEU A 154 2.42 -3.22 1.90
N MET A 155 3.26 -3.53 0.90
CA MET A 155 4.09 -2.55 0.20
C MET A 155 4.03 -2.67 -1.33
N PRO A 156 3.98 -1.55 -2.05
CA PRO A 156 3.64 -0.21 -1.54
C PRO A 156 2.20 -0.17 -1.01
N PRO A 157 1.89 0.68 -0.01
CA PRO A 157 0.56 0.72 0.60
C PRO A 157 -0.45 1.25 -0.42
N TRP A 158 -1.28 0.36 -0.95
CA TRP A 158 -2.35 0.70 -1.89
C TRP A 158 -3.52 -0.27 -1.74
N HIS A 159 -4.65 0.21 -1.26
CA HIS A 159 -5.82 -0.63 -0.96
C HIS A 159 -6.91 -0.58 -2.05
N ALA A 160 -6.71 0.22 -3.11
CA ALA A 160 -7.72 0.35 -4.15
C ALA A 160 -7.65 -0.86 -5.08
N ASP A 161 -8.78 -1.54 -5.27
CA ASP A 161 -8.88 -2.68 -6.17
C ASP A 161 -9.05 -2.19 -7.63
N PRO A 162 -8.13 -2.55 -8.55
CA PRO A 162 -8.22 -2.15 -9.96
C PRO A 162 -9.47 -2.70 -10.68
N ALA A 163 -10.17 -3.68 -10.12
CA ALA A 163 -11.44 -4.17 -10.66
C ALA A 163 -12.61 -3.19 -10.42
N HIS A 164 -12.48 -2.26 -9.48
CA HIS A 164 -13.56 -1.36 -9.06
C HIS A 164 -13.30 0.12 -9.38
N GLY A 165 -12.15 0.44 -9.97
CA GLY A 165 -11.84 1.80 -10.38
C GLY A 165 -10.46 1.93 -11.00
N LYS A 166 -10.24 3.03 -11.72
CA LYS A 166 -8.92 3.45 -12.19
C LYS A 166 -8.61 4.78 -11.55
N PHE A 167 -7.47 4.83 -10.87
CA PHE A 167 -7.05 5.99 -10.11
C PHE A 167 -5.82 6.59 -10.78
N GLU A 168 -5.84 7.90 -11.03
CA GLU A 168 -4.72 8.59 -11.67
C GLU A 168 -3.41 8.50 -10.87
N ASN A 169 -3.53 8.32 -9.55
CA ASN A 169 -2.42 8.21 -8.61
C ASN A 169 -2.16 6.76 -8.17
N ASP A 170 -2.49 5.77 -9.00
CA ASP A 170 -2.23 4.36 -8.72
C ASP A 170 -0.73 4.12 -8.49
N PHE A 171 -0.40 3.90 -7.23
CA PHE A 171 0.96 3.66 -6.78
C PHE A 171 1.24 2.17 -6.52
N SER A 172 0.31 1.27 -6.84
CA SER A 172 0.47 -0.17 -6.67
C SER A 172 1.54 -0.76 -7.60
N LEU A 173 2.01 -1.97 -7.26
CA LEU A 173 2.80 -2.79 -8.17
C LEU A 173 1.86 -3.59 -9.06
N THR A 174 2.10 -3.59 -10.37
CA THR A 174 1.39 -4.51 -11.26
C THR A 174 1.79 -5.96 -10.96
N PRO A 175 0.96 -6.97 -11.32
CA PRO A 175 1.32 -8.37 -11.08
C PRO A 175 2.68 -8.77 -11.67
N GLN A 176 3.01 -8.23 -12.85
CA GLN A 176 4.31 -8.45 -13.49
C GLN A 176 5.46 -7.78 -12.73
N GLN A 177 5.26 -6.58 -12.19
CA GLN A 177 6.26 -5.88 -11.37
C GLN A 177 6.51 -6.62 -10.05
N GLN A 178 5.45 -7.12 -9.40
CA GLN A 178 5.58 -7.93 -8.19
C GLN A 178 6.35 -9.23 -8.47
N ALA A 179 5.95 -9.98 -9.50
CA ALA A 179 6.60 -11.22 -9.90
C ALA A 179 8.08 -11.00 -10.23
N ARG A 180 8.40 -9.93 -10.96
CA ARG A 180 9.77 -9.56 -11.32
C ARG A 180 10.61 -9.23 -10.07
N LEU A 181 10.09 -8.40 -9.18
CA LEU A 181 10.80 -8.00 -7.97
C LEU A 181 11.06 -9.20 -7.07
N VAL A 182 10.05 -10.03 -6.81
CA VAL A 182 10.19 -11.23 -5.98
C VAL A 182 11.15 -12.23 -6.60
N ALA A 183 11.06 -12.49 -7.92
CA ALA A 183 11.99 -13.40 -8.60
C ALA A 183 13.45 -12.91 -8.53
N TRP A 184 13.68 -11.60 -8.66
CA TRP A 184 15.01 -11.03 -8.50
C TRP A 184 15.54 -11.15 -7.06
N LEU A 185 14.69 -10.93 -6.06
CA LEU A 185 15.05 -11.14 -4.65
C LEU A 185 15.37 -12.62 -4.36
N ASP A 186 14.57 -13.55 -4.90
CA ASP A 186 14.76 -15.00 -4.77
C ASP A 186 16.04 -15.49 -5.45
N ALA A 187 16.49 -14.81 -6.51
CA ALA A 187 17.77 -15.06 -7.17
C ALA A 187 18.99 -14.51 -6.38
N GLY A 188 18.78 -14.01 -5.16
CA GLY A 188 19.83 -13.43 -4.31
C GLY A 188 20.09 -11.94 -4.61
N ALA A 189 19.13 -11.24 -5.21
CA ALA A 189 19.22 -9.83 -5.58
C ALA A 189 20.52 -9.48 -6.35
N PRO A 190 20.84 -10.20 -7.45
CA PRO A 190 22.09 -9.99 -8.18
C PRO A 190 22.16 -8.59 -8.78
N ARG A 191 23.37 -8.04 -8.87
CA ARG A 191 23.64 -6.72 -9.45
C ARG A 191 24.79 -6.79 -10.46
N GLU A 192 24.65 -6.04 -11.54
CA GLU A 192 25.70 -5.82 -12.53
C GLU A 192 26.76 -4.81 -12.05
N ALA A 193 27.97 -4.90 -12.62
CA ALA A 193 29.05 -3.96 -12.32
C ALA A 193 28.74 -2.51 -12.76
N GLY A 194 29.40 -1.55 -12.11
CA GLY A 194 29.32 -0.11 -12.41
C GLY A 194 28.43 0.68 -11.42
N VAL A 195 28.07 1.90 -11.81
CA VAL A 195 27.33 2.86 -10.96
C VAL A 195 26.00 2.30 -10.48
N ASP A 196 25.68 2.57 -9.23
CA ASP A 196 24.41 2.23 -8.60
C ASP A 196 23.34 3.28 -8.96
N PRO A 197 22.24 2.93 -9.65
CA PRO A 197 21.21 3.91 -9.95
C PRO A 197 20.51 4.45 -8.69
N LEU A 198 20.47 3.69 -7.60
CA LEU A 198 19.86 4.12 -6.34
C LEU A 198 20.71 5.15 -5.59
N GLU A 199 22.01 5.25 -5.88
CA GLU A 199 22.87 6.32 -5.32
C GLU A 199 22.58 7.68 -5.98
N THR A 200 22.00 7.68 -7.18
CA THR A 200 21.74 8.89 -7.97
C THR A 200 20.28 9.34 -7.93
N VAL A 201 19.48 8.88 -6.96
CA VAL A 201 18.08 9.29 -6.87
C VAL A 201 18.00 10.79 -6.57
N PRO A 202 17.27 11.59 -7.36
CA PRO A 202 17.10 13.00 -7.09
C PRO A 202 16.56 13.22 -5.67
N PRO A 203 16.99 14.31 -5.00
CA PRO A 203 16.43 14.68 -3.71
C PRO A 203 14.91 14.79 -3.79
N ALA A 204 14.23 14.65 -2.64
CA ALA A 204 12.79 14.90 -2.58
C ALA A 204 12.45 16.24 -3.25
N ALA A 205 11.30 16.29 -3.93
CA ALA A 205 10.76 17.57 -4.39
C ALA A 205 10.80 18.55 -3.21
N GLY A 206 11.14 19.81 -3.49
CA GLY A 206 11.39 20.82 -2.46
C GLY A 206 10.22 20.93 -1.47
N LEU A 207 10.44 21.69 -0.39
CA LEU A 207 9.51 21.84 0.75
C LEU A 207 8.03 22.00 0.38
N TRP A 208 7.75 22.53 -0.81
CA TRP A 208 6.43 22.68 -1.38
C TRP A 208 6.40 22.14 -2.83
N PRO A 209 5.65 21.05 -3.09
CA PRO A 209 5.70 20.35 -4.38
C PRO A 209 5.16 21.17 -5.56
N MET A 210 4.34 22.18 -5.28
CA MET A 210 3.74 23.08 -6.29
C MET A 210 4.39 24.48 -6.28
N GLY A 211 5.60 24.60 -5.72
CA GLY A 211 6.25 25.90 -5.50
C GLY A 211 5.76 26.61 -4.25
N LYS A 212 6.16 27.88 -4.04
CA LYS A 212 5.80 28.64 -2.83
C LYS A 212 4.26 28.82 -2.73
N PRO A 213 3.63 28.45 -1.60
CA PRO A 213 2.22 28.74 -1.37
C PRO A 213 1.95 30.25 -1.24
N ASP A 214 0.74 30.67 -1.60
CA ASP A 214 0.28 32.05 -1.44
C ASP A 214 0.05 32.38 0.05
N VAL A 215 -0.46 31.42 0.81
CA VAL A 215 -0.64 31.52 2.26
C VAL A 215 -0.08 30.26 2.92
N THR A 216 0.68 30.44 3.99
CA THR A 216 1.16 29.33 4.83
C THR A 216 0.58 29.46 6.23
N LEU A 217 -0.08 28.42 6.69
CA LEU A 217 -0.63 28.29 8.03
C LEU A 217 0.21 27.29 8.81
N LYS A 218 0.61 27.63 10.03
CA LYS A 218 1.49 26.80 10.86
C LYS A 218 0.79 26.43 12.15
N ILE A 219 0.87 25.16 12.53
CA ILE A 219 0.39 24.71 13.85
C ILE A 219 1.43 25.04 14.93
N ALA A 220 0.96 25.16 16.18
CA ALA A 220 1.86 25.21 17.32
C ALA A 220 2.72 23.92 17.38
N THR A 221 3.95 24.02 17.88
CA THR A 221 4.84 22.87 18.02
C THR A 221 4.22 21.80 18.91
N GLN A 222 4.11 20.59 18.38
CA GLN A 222 3.66 19.40 19.10
C GLN A 222 4.88 18.64 19.63
N LYS A 223 4.76 18.08 20.84
CA LYS A 223 5.77 17.20 21.44
C LYS A 223 5.35 15.75 21.23
N ILE A 224 6.27 14.93 20.71
CA ILE A 224 6.06 13.52 20.43
C ILE A 224 6.98 12.72 21.35
N GLN A 225 6.38 11.84 22.14
CA GLN A 225 7.13 10.94 23.01
C GLN A 225 7.87 9.86 22.20
N ALA A 226 8.88 9.24 22.79
CA ALA A 226 9.72 8.26 22.09
C ALA A 226 8.98 6.95 21.75
N LEU A 227 8.10 6.47 22.65
CA LEU A 227 7.50 5.14 22.58
C LEU A 227 6.01 5.16 22.94
N GLY A 228 5.26 4.14 22.55
CA GLY A 228 3.84 4.01 22.88
C GLY A 228 2.91 4.66 21.86
N GLN A 229 1.63 4.76 22.21
CA GLN A 229 0.61 5.36 21.35
C GLN A 229 0.43 6.84 21.68
N MET A 230 0.20 7.66 20.66
CA MET A 230 -0.14 9.08 20.81
C MET A 230 -1.64 9.26 20.54
N PRO A 231 -2.40 9.95 21.41
CA PRO A 231 -3.76 10.34 21.06
C PRO A 231 -3.74 11.34 19.89
N TYR A 232 -4.85 11.40 19.17
CA TYR A 232 -5.05 12.45 18.16
C TYR A 232 -4.92 13.83 18.79
N ALA A 233 -4.06 14.67 18.22
CA ALA A 233 -3.95 16.07 18.62
C ALA A 233 -4.81 16.93 17.69
N TYR A 234 -5.69 17.76 18.26
CA TYR A 234 -6.53 18.69 17.52
C TYR A 234 -6.01 20.11 17.71
N VAL A 235 -5.41 20.68 16.67
CA VAL A 235 -4.81 22.01 16.72
C VAL A 235 -5.62 22.98 15.87
N MET A 236 -6.13 24.05 16.49
CA MET A 236 -6.88 25.08 15.78
C MET A 236 -5.95 26.17 15.25
N VAL A 237 -6.14 26.55 14.00
CA VAL A 237 -5.40 27.64 13.35
C VAL A 237 -6.39 28.57 12.65
N THR A 238 -6.36 29.86 13.00
CA THR A 238 -7.22 30.86 12.37
C THR A 238 -6.89 31.01 10.89
N ASN A 239 -7.93 31.04 10.04
CA ASN A 239 -7.77 31.39 8.63
C ASN A 239 -7.43 32.88 8.51
N THR A 240 -6.26 33.18 7.95
CA THR A 240 -5.73 34.54 7.83
C THR A 240 -6.25 35.31 6.61
N LEU A 241 -6.99 34.65 5.71
CA LEU A 241 -7.54 35.29 4.52
C LEU A 241 -8.53 36.40 4.87
N LYS A 242 -8.38 37.54 4.19
CA LYS A 242 -9.23 38.74 4.36
C LYS A 242 -10.42 38.77 3.42
N THR A 243 -10.35 38.04 2.31
CA THR A 243 -11.40 37.91 1.31
C THR A 243 -11.64 36.45 1.00
N ASN A 244 -12.83 36.15 0.50
CA ASN A 244 -13.12 34.82 -0.03
C ASN A 244 -12.13 34.48 -1.15
N ALA A 245 -11.73 33.22 -1.25
CA ALA A 245 -10.80 32.76 -2.25
C ALA A 245 -11.20 31.40 -2.81
N TRP A 246 -10.70 31.12 -4.01
CA TRP A 246 -10.76 29.80 -4.62
C TRP A 246 -9.39 29.15 -4.50
N LEU A 247 -9.35 27.93 -3.99
CA LEU A 247 -8.12 27.16 -3.87
C LEU A 247 -7.98 26.22 -5.06
N ARG A 248 -6.85 26.31 -5.76
CA ARG A 248 -6.45 25.32 -6.77
C ARG A 248 -5.68 24.15 -6.17
N ALA A 249 -5.17 24.32 -4.95
CA ALA A 249 -4.57 23.26 -4.14
C ALA A 249 -4.49 23.64 -2.66
N ALA A 250 -4.39 22.64 -1.80
CA ALA A 250 -3.92 22.77 -0.43
C ALA A 250 -2.91 21.65 -0.17
N ALA A 251 -1.70 21.99 0.28
CA ALA A 251 -0.65 21.02 0.56
C ALA A 251 -0.29 21.03 2.03
N ILE A 252 -0.15 19.85 2.63
CA ILE A 252 0.33 19.72 4.01
C ILE A 252 1.80 19.34 3.99
N ARG A 253 2.57 20.00 4.86
CA ARG A 253 3.98 19.77 5.07
C ARG A 253 4.23 19.42 6.54
N PRO A 254 4.43 18.14 6.87
CA PRO A 254 4.93 17.75 8.18
C PRO A 254 6.23 18.49 8.52
N GLY A 255 6.34 18.99 9.75
CA GLY A 255 7.61 19.51 10.27
C GLY A 255 8.60 18.37 10.55
N ASN A 256 8.07 17.20 10.92
CA ASN A 256 8.82 15.96 11.07
C ASN A 256 8.06 14.78 10.44
N ARG A 257 8.43 14.45 9.18
CA ARG A 257 7.82 13.36 8.39
C ARG A 257 8.01 11.97 9.01
N ALA A 258 9.01 11.79 9.86
CA ALA A 258 9.30 10.50 10.49
C ALA A 258 8.32 10.14 11.61
N VAL A 259 7.48 11.06 12.07
CA VAL A 259 6.50 10.83 13.14
C VAL A 259 5.07 11.23 12.80
N VAL A 260 4.82 12.03 11.74
CA VAL A 260 3.46 12.35 11.30
C VAL A 260 2.92 11.21 10.44
N HIS A 261 2.02 10.41 11.03
CA HIS A 261 1.39 9.29 10.34
C HIS A 261 0.21 9.72 9.47
N HIS A 262 -0.57 10.72 9.89
CA HIS A 262 -1.43 11.47 8.99
C HIS A 262 -1.87 12.80 9.61
N ALA A 263 -2.34 13.71 8.76
CA ALA A 263 -2.96 14.96 9.16
C ALA A 263 -4.25 15.15 8.35
N LEU A 264 -5.39 15.29 9.03
CA LEU A 264 -6.66 15.65 8.41
C LEU A 264 -7.02 17.07 8.83
N ILE A 265 -7.26 17.93 7.85
CA ILE A 265 -7.55 19.34 8.08
C ILE A 265 -9.03 19.53 7.83
N PHE A 266 -9.73 20.01 8.84
CA PHE A 266 -11.13 20.39 8.76
C PHE A 266 -11.25 21.91 8.77
N TYR A 267 -12.39 22.43 8.31
CA TYR A 267 -12.64 23.87 8.29
C TYR A 267 -13.97 24.18 8.97
N ILE A 268 -13.91 24.99 10.01
CA ILE A 268 -15.07 25.54 10.72
C ILE A 268 -15.32 26.95 10.18
N LYS A 269 -16.51 27.15 9.61
CA LYS A 269 -16.93 28.44 9.07
C LYS A 269 -17.07 29.47 10.21
N PRO A 270 -16.88 30.77 9.94
CA PRO A 270 -17.29 31.81 10.87
C PRO A 270 -18.76 31.63 11.27
N GLY A 271 -19.05 31.73 12.55
CA GLY A 271 -20.40 31.53 13.07
C GLY A 271 -20.51 31.85 14.55
N SER A 272 -21.66 31.55 15.16
CA SER A 272 -21.83 31.66 16.60
C SER A 272 -20.92 30.66 17.33
N ILE A 273 -20.53 30.97 18.57
CA ILE A 273 -19.70 30.07 19.40
C ILE A 273 -20.36 28.70 19.55
N PHE A 274 -21.68 28.66 19.70
CA PHE A 274 -22.44 27.41 19.79
C PHE A 274 -22.30 26.56 18.53
N GLN A 275 -22.44 27.16 17.33
CA GLN A 275 -22.28 26.42 16.09
C GLN A 275 -20.85 25.89 15.91
N MET A 276 -19.84 26.70 16.25
CA MET A 276 -18.44 26.28 16.16
C MET A 276 -18.13 25.09 17.09
N LEU A 277 -18.74 25.05 18.29
CA LEU A 277 -18.59 23.92 19.21
C LEU A 277 -19.22 22.65 18.66
N LEU A 278 -20.42 22.74 18.08
CA LEU A 278 -21.08 21.59 17.43
C LEU A 278 -20.25 21.06 16.25
N ASP A 279 -19.74 21.96 15.39
CA ASP A 279 -18.91 21.60 14.24
C ASP A 279 -17.62 20.89 14.71
N PHE A 280 -16.99 21.39 15.78
CA PHE A 280 -15.80 20.77 16.36
C PHE A 280 -16.08 19.36 16.93
N GLN A 281 -17.21 19.17 17.62
CA GLN A 281 -17.62 17.84 18.09
C GLN A 281 -17.86 16.87 16.92
N ALA A 282 -18.50 17.33 15.84
CA ALA A 282 -18.72 16.51 14.65
C ALA A 282 -17.40 16.10 13.97
N ILE A 283 -16.40 16.98 13.97
CA ILE A 283 -15.04 16.68 13.48
C ILE A 283 -14.37 15.58 14.32
N GLN A 284 -14.48 15.65 15.65
CA GLN A 284 -13.93 14.61 16.53
C GLN A 284 -14.59 13.25 16.33
N GLY A 285 -15.86 13.23 15.92
CA GLY A 285 -16.57 12.02 15.49
C GLY A 285 -16.28 11.56 14.05
N GLY A 286 -15.52 12.33 13.27
CA GLY A 286 -15.18 12.02 11.87
C GLY A 286 -16.30 12.27 10.84
N LEU A 287 -17.36 12.98 11.22
CA LEU A 287 -18.63 13.03 10.47
C LEU A 287 -18.66 14.06 9.32
N ASN A 288 -17.70 14.98 9.24
CA ASN A 288 -17.75 16.12 8.31
C ASN A 288 -16.89 15.97 7.04
N GLY A 289 -16.19 14.85 6.86
CA GLY A 289 -15.13 14.75 5.85
C GLY A 289 -14.01 15.78 6.09
N TYR A 290 -12.91 15.72 5.33
CA TYR A 290 -11.79 16.64 5.52
C TYR A 290 -11.65 17.63 4.36
N TYR A 291 -11.17 18.83 4.69
CA TYR A 291 -10.91 19.93 3.75
C TYR A 291 -9.64 19.70 2.92
N ALA A 292 -8.57 19.26 3.59
CA ALA A 292 -7.30 18.84 3.02
C ALA A 292 -6.71 17.72 3.88
N GLY A 293 -5.74 16.97 3.35
CA GLY A 293 -5.18 15.85 4.09
C GLY A 293 -3.77 15.50 3.67
N TYR A 294 -3.08 14.78 4.55
CA TYR A 294 -1.81 14.16 4.28
C TYR A 294 -1.78 12.78 4.90
N VAL A 295 -1.38 11.82 4.09
CA VAL A 295 -0.85 10.55 4.56
C VAL A 295 0.51 10.33 3.89
N PRO A 296 1.42 9.58 4.52
CA PRO A 296 2.71 9.26 3.95
C PRO A 296 2.57 8.56 2.59
N GLY A 297 3.35 9.01 1.61
CA GLY A 297 3.26 8.53 0.23
C GLY A 297 2.13 9.15 -0.60
N MET A 298 1.26 9.98 -0.01
CA MET A 298 0.27 10.74 -0.77
C MET A 298 0.92 11.87 -1.55
N ASP A 299 0.70 11.88 -2.86
CA ASP A 299 1.04 13.02 -3.71
C ASP A 299 0.16 14.23 -3.38
N GLN A 300 0.80 15.32 -2.98
CA GLN A 300 0.17 16.62 -2.77
C GLN A 300 0.21 17.39 -4.10
N ARG A 301 -0.89 17.36 -4.85
CA ARG A 301 -1.00 17.92 -6.21
C ARG A 301 -2.10 18.97 -6.34
N GLU A 302 -2.09 19.66 -7.47
CA GLU A 302 -3.20 20.55 -7.86
C GLU A 302 -4.49 19.75 -8.01
N TYR A 303 -5.61 20.41 -7.72
CA TYR A 303 -6.91 19.87 -8.03
C TYR A 303 -7.09 19.70 -9.54
N PRO A 304 -8.04 18.85 -9.99
CA PRO A 304 -8.30 18.67 -11.40
C PRO A 304 -8.52 19.99 -12.14
N ALA A 305 -8.09 20.05 -13.39
CA ALA A 305 -8.18 21.26 -14.19
C ALA A 305 -9.61 21.84 -14.21
N LYS A 306 -9.72 23.17 -14.14
CA LYS A 306 -10.99 23.94 -14.08
C LYS A 306 -11.81 23.73 -12.80
N THR A 307 -11.26 23.04 -11.80
CA THR A 307 -11.87 22.92 -10.47
C THR A 307 -11.14 23.75 -9.43
N ALA A 308 -11.85 24.20 -8.41
CA ALA A 308 -11.26 24.82 -7.23
C ALA A 308 -12.18 24.66 -6.02
N LYS A 309 -11.61 24.60 -4.82
CA LYS A 309 -12.37 24.53 -3.56
C LYS A 309 -12.61 25.93 -3.02
N PHE A 310 -13.85 26.24 -2.62
CA PHE A 310 -14.16 27.55 -2.05
C PHE A 310 -13.61 27.66 -0.62
N LEU A 311 -13.02 28.81 -0.29
CA LEU A 311 -12.58 29.17 1.06
C LEU A 311 -13.12 30.56 1.43
N PRO A 312 -14.08 30.65 2.36
CA PRO A 312 -14.52 31.93 2.88
C PRO A 312 -13.40 32.70 3.59
N ALA A 313 -13.53 34.02 3.67
CA ALA A 313 -12.72 34.83 4.57
C ALA A 313 -12.99 34.47 6.04
N GLY A 314 -11.95 34.51 6.88
CA GLY A 314 -12.04 34.17 8.29
C GLY A 314 -12.32 32.69 8.54
N GLY A 315 -12.75 32.32 9.76
CA GLY A 315 -12.98 30.93 10.16
C GLY A 315 -11.74 30.26 10.73
N THR A 316 -11.83 28.97 11.00
CA THR A 316 -10.80 28.21 11.72
C THR A 316 -10.54 26.88 11.05
N PHE A 317 -9.27 26.58 10.78
CA PHE A 317 -8.83 25.24 10.41
C PHE A 317 -8.57 24.41 11.66
N VAL A 318 -9.01 23.15 11.65
CA VAL A 318 -8.72 22.18 12.71
C VAL A 318 -7.84 21.10 12.12
N PHE A 319 -6.60 21.03 12.60
CA PHE A 319 -5.64 20.00 12.24
C PHE A 319 -5.82 18.84 13.21
N GLN A 320 -6.40 17.74 12.74
CA GLN A 320 -6.39 16.46 13.43
C GLN A 320 -5.10 15.74 13.05
N MET A 321 -4.15 15.73 13.98
CA MET A 321 -2.82 15.16 13.81
C MET A 321 -2.75 13.78 14.46
N HIS A 322 -2.30 12.79 13.70
CA HIS A 322 -1.98 11.45 14.21
C HIS A 322 -0.49 11.21 14.09
N TYR A 323 0.15 10.93 15.21
CA TYR A 323 1.59 10.69 15.31
C TYR A 323 1.88 9.23 15.63
N THR A 324 2.93 8.69 15.02
CA THR A 324 3.49 7.37 15.37
C THR A 324 4.90 7.57 15.93
N PRO A 325 5.12 7.36 17.25
CA PRO A 325 6.45 7.36 17.84
C PRO A 325 7.40 6.37 17.16
N ASN A 326 8.67 6.77 17.02
CA ASN A 326 9.69 6.02 16.29
C ASN A 326 10.92 5.65 17.14
N GLY A 327 10.79 5.69 18.47
CA GLY A 327 11.86 5.39 19.41
C GLY A 327 12.65 6.62 19.89
N THR A 328 12.44 7.80 19.30
CA THR A 328 13.12 9.03 19.69
C THR A 328 12.12 10.14 20.03
N ALA A 329 12.24 10.73 21.21
CA ALA A 329 11.41 11.88 21.58
C ALA A 329 11.76 13.07 20.67
N THR A 330 10.74 13.68 20.08
CA THR A 330 10.93 14.70 19.04
C THR A 330 9.77 15.71 19.04
N THR A 331 9.80 16.63 18.09
CA THR A 331 8.75 17.61 17.88
C THR A 331 8.31 17.66 16.43
N ASP A 332 7.07 18.07 16.22
CA ASP A 332 6.53 18.40 14.91
C ASP A 332 5.95 19.81 14.93
N ALA A 333 6.09 20.51 13.80
CA ALA A 333 5.44 21.79 13.56
C ALA A 333 4.94 21.80 12.11
N THR A 334 3.90 21.00 11.86
CA THR A 334 3.25 20.89 10.55
C THR A 334 2.76 22.24 10.03
N GLU A 335 2.86 22.42 8.71
CA GLU A 335 2.36 23.58 7.99
C GLU A 335 1.36 23.15 6.90
N MET A 336 0.42 24.03 6.58
CA MET A 336 -0.45 23.92 5.43
C MET A 336 -0.20 25.10 4.49
N GLY A 337 0.15 24.80 3.25
CA GLY A 337 0.23 25.76 2.16
C GLY A 337 -1.10 25.81 1.40
N LEU A 338 -1.65 27.00 1.22
CA LEU A 338 -2.81 27.26 0.38
C LEU A 338 -2.35 27.89 -0.93
N TYR A 339 -2.84 27.35 -2.04
CA TYR A 339 -2.56 27.85 -3.38
C TYR A 339 -3.85 28.41 -3.96
N LEU A 340 -3.86 29.71 -4.16
CA LEU A 340 -5.02 30.44 -4.64
C LEU A 340 -5.12 30.32 -6.17
N SER A 341 -6.36 30.28 -6.64
CA SER A 341 -6.69 30.44 -8.05
C SER A 341 -6.94 31.92 -8.35
N SER A 342 -6.31 32.44 -9.40
CA SER A 342 -6.54 33.80 -9.87
C SER A 342 -7.89 33.97 -10.59
N THR A 343 -8.51 32.87 -11.02
CA THR A 343 -9.80 32.87 -11.71
C THR A 343 -10.80 31.95 -11.00
N PRO A 344 -12.11 32.29 -11.00
CA PRO A 344 -13.13 31.37 -10.55
C PRO A 344 -13.09 30.05 -11.35
N PRO A 345 -13.35 28.89 -10.71
CA PRO A 345 -13.39 27.62 -11.41
C PRO A 345 -14.66 27.50 -12.27
N SER A 346 -14.65 26.61 -13.25
CA SER A 346 -15.88 26.22 -13.95
C SER A 346 -16.73 25.27 -13.11
N MET A 347 -16.12 24.56 -12.15
CA MET A 347 -16.79 23.65 -11.24
C MET A 347 -16.17 23.77 -9.84
N GLU A 348 -17.00 23.97 -8.82
CA GLU A 348 -16.54 23.91 -7.44
C GLU A 348 -16.23 22.47 -7.04
N LEU A 349 -15.04 22.26 -6.47
CA LEU A 349 -14.65 21.02 -5.81
C LEU A 349 -15.17 21.07 -4.37
N LYS A 350 -16.13 20.20 -4.04
CA LYS A 350 -16.76 20.17 -2.71
C LYS A 350 -15.93 19.39 -1.70
#